data_AF-A0A820DTB4-F1
#
_entry.id   AF-A0A820DTB4-F1
#
_cell.length_a   1.000
_cell.length_b   1.000
_cell.length_c   1.000
_cell.angle_alpha   90.00
_cell.angle_beta   90.00
_cell.angle_gamma   90.00
#
_symmetry.space_group_name_H-M   'P 1'
#
loop_
_entity.id
_entity.type
_entity.pdbx_description
1 polymer ?
#
loop_
_entity_poly.entity_id
_entity_poly.type
_entity_poly.pdbx_seq_one_letter_code
_entity_poly.pdbx_strand_id
1 'polypeptide(L)'
;QQGTSQQLLEADPQRPNADEQNRWESDESYNPENLDPWFEQNSCSLGKYLYEDQCILCTPGYYCPGGKNRITCPQGKIAPGYGFSVCKECPEGWYSTCDTQETCIMCPKGFYCPTSDQEPQACPVGYYSHYAATECRKCPSGYYTTYTNSS
;
A
#
# COMPACT_ATOMS: atom_id res chain seq x y z
N GLN A 1 48.16 -42.94 -33.07
CA GLN A 1 49.15 -43.07 -31.97
C GLN A 1 49.35 -41.70 -31.37
N GLN A 2 49.51 -41.60 -30.03
CA GLN A 2 50.16 -40.51 -29.26
C GLN A 2 49.70 -39.06 -29.55
N GLY A 3 49.06 -38.36 -28.60
CA GLY A 3 49.73 -37.40 -27.69
C GLY A 3 49.69 -35.97 -28.30
N THR A 4 49.70 -34.83 -27.61
CA THR A 4 49.67 -34.43 -26.17
C THR A 4 48.72 -33.20 -26.07
N SER A 5 48.52 -32.43 -25.00
CA SER A 5 49.08 -32.35 -23.63
C SER A 5 48.03 -31.75 -22.67
N GLN A 6 48.36 -31.62 -21.38
CA GLN A 6 47.68 -30.71 -20.44
C GLN A 6 48.45 -29.39 -20.28
N GLN A 7 47.74 -28.30 -19.99
CA GLN A 7 48.02 -27.26 -18.96
C GLN A 7 46.96 -26.14 -19.11
N LEU A 8 45.96 -26.10 -18.22
CA LEU A 8 45.90 -25.28 -17.00
C LEU A 8 45.66 -23.78 -17.23
N LEU A 9 44.41 -23.35 -17.04
CA LEU A 9 44.03 -22.07 -16.45
C LEU A 9 42.89 -22.32 -15.45
N GLU A 10 42.97 -21.69 -14.29
CA GLU A 10 42.09 -21.93 -13.13
C GLU A 10 40.79 -21.12 -13.24
N ALA A 11 39.66 -21.66 -12.75
CA ALA A 11 38.36 -20.98 -12.77
C ALA A 11 37.51 -21.27 -11.52
N ASP A 12 37.53 -20.29 -10.60
CA ASP A 12 36.46 -19.77 -9.74
C ASP A 12 35.24 -20.67 -9.36
N PRO A 13 35.06 -21.03 -8.08
CA PRO A 13 33.99 -21.91 -7.62
C PRO A 13 32.73 -21.18 -7.09
N GLN A 14 32.08 -20.29 -7.87
CA GLN A 14 30.74 -19.78 -7.48
C GLN A 14 29.84 -19.23 -8.61
N ARG A 15 29.48 -20.08 -9.59
CA ARG A 15 28.24 -19.94 -10.37
C ARG A 15 27.66 -21.32 -10.73
N PRO A 16 26.42 -21.66 -10.32
CA PRO A 16 25.68 -22.78 -10.90
C PRO A 16 25.36 -22.50 -12.37
N ASN A 17 25.52 -23.50 -13.22
CA ASN A 17 25.23 -23.42 -14.65
C ASN A 17 23.74 -23.71 -14.92
N ALA A 18 23.26 -23.32 -16.10
CA ALA A 18 21.84 -23.28 -16.46
C ALA A 18 21.19 -24.65 -16.79
N ASP A 19 21.45 -25.69 -15.97
CA ASP A 19 20.92 -27.05 -16.13
C ASP A 19 20.05 -27.52 -14.93
N GLU A 20 19.68 -26.62 -14.01
CA GLU A 20 18.84 -26.94 -12.84
C GLU A 20 17.32 -26.80 -13.07
N GLN A 21 16.85 -26.88 -14.33
CA GLN A 21 15.44 -26.58 -14.67
C GLN A 21 14.46 -27.77 -14.61
N ASN A 22 14.91 -29.02 -14.44
CA ASN A 22 14.02 -30.18 -14.35
C ASN A 22 14.49 -31.20 -13.28
N ARG A 23 14.13 -30.97 -12.01
CA ARG A 23 14.28 -31.95 -10.91
C ARG A 23 13.00 -32.11 -10.09
N TRP A 24 11.84 -31.97 -10.71
CA TRP A 24 10.52 -32.07 -10.05
C TRP A 24 9.72 -33.32 -10.50
N GLU A 25 10.31 -34.25 -11.24
CA GLU A 25 9.65 -35.44 -11.80
C GLU A 25 10.37 -36.76 -11.45
N SER A 26 10.48 -37.13 -10.17
CA SER A 26 10.75 -38.54 -9.76
C SER A 26 10.63 -38.80 -8.24
N ASP A 27 9.65 -38.21 -7.54
CA ASP A 27 9.40 -38.58 -6.14
C ASP A 27 8.04 -39.28 -5.98
N GLU A 28 8.06 -40.61 -6.05
CA GLU A 28 6.91 -41.50 -5.85
C GLU A 28 6.40 -41.52 -4.38
N SER A 29 6.85 -40.58 -3.54
CA SER A 29 6.39 -40.39 -2.17
C SER A 29 5.23 -39.40 -2.00
N TYR A 30 4.81 -38.69 -3.07
CA TYR A 30 3.70 -37.73 -3.00
C TYR A 30 2.32 -38.44 -2.89
N ASN A 31 1.99 -38.90 -1.70
CA ASN A 31 0.64 -39.28 -1.32
C ASN A 31 -0.17 -38.02 -0.96
N PRO A 32 -1.22 -37.64 -1.71
CA PRO A 32 -2.05 -36.47 -1.38
C PRO A 32 -2.83 -36.63 -0.06
N GLU A 33 -2.92 -37.84 0.52
CA GLU A 33 -3.49 -38.08 1.84
C GLU A 33 -2.49 -37.89 3.00
N ASN A 34 -1.18 -37.76 2.71
CA ASN A 34 -0.12 -37.50 3.70
C ASN A 34 0.55 -36.13 3.48
N LEU A 35 -0.23 -35.12 3.08
CA LEU A 35 0.16 -33.74 3.36
C LEU A 35 0.21 -33.57 4.89
N ASP A 36 1.30 -32.96 5.40
CA ASP A 36 1.51 -32.75 6.82
C ASP A 36 0.29 -32.05 7.47
N PRO A 37 -0.44 -32.70 8.41
CA PRO A 37 -1.60 -32.09 9.06
C PRO A 37 -1.28 -30.92 10.00
N TRP A 38 0.01 -30.62 10.25
CA TRP A 38 0.46 -29.60 11.20
C TRP A 38 0.55 -28.18 10.62
N PHE A 39 -0.48 -27.85 9.84
CA PHE A 39 -1.31 -26.65 10.04
C PHE A 39 -0.77 -25.27 9.61
N GLU A 40 -1.56 -24.59 8.75
CA GLU A 40 -1.53 -23.15 8.49
C GLU A 40 -1.89 -22.26 9.72
N GLN A 41 -1.59 -22.67 10.96
CA GLN A 41 -2.19 -22.11 12.19
C GLN A 41 -1.64 -20.72 12.54
N ASN A 42 -0.51 -20.32 11.96
CA ASN A 42 0.17 -19.05 12.25
C ASN A 42 -0.14 -17.94 11.23
N SER A 43 -1.31 -18.02 10.58
CA SER A 43 -1.83 -17.00 9.67
C SER A 43 -3.18 -16.47 10.17
N CYS A 44 -3.25 -15.16 10.42
CA CYS A 44 -4.50 -14.53 10.83
C CYS A 44 -5.37 -14.17 9.63
N SER A 45 -6.69 -14.19 9.81
CA SER A 45 -7.65 -13.74 8.80
C SER A 45 -7.48 -12.26 8.46
N LEU A 46 -8.05 -11.84 7.32
CA LEU A 46 -8.18 -10.43 6.94
C LEU A 46 -8.65 -9.54 8.10
N GLY A 47 -8.02 -8.37 8.26
CA GLY A 47 -8.32 -7.45 9.35
C GLY A 47 -7.63 -7.79 10.67
N LYS A 48 -6.83 -8.87 10.73
CA LYS A 48 -6.04 -9.26 11.89
C LYS A 48 -4.58 -9.50 11.50
N TYR A 49 -3.69 -9.37 12.48
CA TYR A 49 -2.26 -9.70 12.35
C TYR A 49 -1.81 -10.58 13.52
N LEU A 50 -0.85 -11.46 13.27
CA LEU A 50 -0.24 -12.30 14.29
C LEU A 50 0.68 -11.49 15.22
N TYR A 51 0.47 -11.62 16.52
CA TYR A 51 1.34 -11.09 17.56
C TYR A 51 1.33 -12.06 18.75
N GLU A 52 2.51 -12.57 19.15
CA GLU A 52 2.65 -13.53 20.26
C GLU A 52 1.67 -14.72 20.17
N ASP A 53 1.60 -15.35 18.99
CA ASP A 53 0.70 -16.45 18.63
C ASP A 53 -0.81 -16.15 18.79
N GLN A 54 -1.18 -14.87 18.90
CA GLN A 54 -2.55 -14.38 18.92
C GLN A 54 -2.88 -13.56 17.67
N CYS A 55 -4.13 -13.68 17.19
CA CYS A 55 -4.63 -12.86 16.09
C CYS A 55 -5.30 -11.58 16.60
N ILE A 56 -4.52 -10.51 16.66
CA ILE A 56 -4.94 -9.19 17.12
C ILE A 56 -5.64 -8.44 15.98
N LEU A 57 -6.73 -7.72 16.29
CA LEU A 57 -7.39 -6.85 15.32
C LEU A 57 -6.45 -5.73 14.88
N CYS A 58 -6.50 -5.38 13.59
CA CYS A 58 -5.80 -4.20 13.10
C CYS A 58 -6.28 -2.96 13.87
N THR A 59 -5.35 -2.12 14.31
CA THR A 59 -5.63 -0.85 15.01
C THR A 59 -6.02 0.25 14.02
N PRO A 60 -6.80 1.27 14.44
CA PRO A 60 -7.07 2.45 13.63
C PRO A 60 -5.80 3.07 13.03
N GLY A 61 -5.90 3.57 11.81
CA GLY A 61 -4.75 4.05 11.02
C GLY A 61 -3.92 2.94 10.33
N TYR A 62 -4.21 1.66 10.57
CA TYR A 62 -3.50 0.53 9.95
C TYR A 62 -4.46 -0.39 9.20
N TYR A 63 -3.92 -1.13 8.23
CA TYR A 63 -4.59 -2.26 7.59
C TYR A 63 -3.77 -3.54 7.71
N CYS A 64 -4.47 -4.67 7.77
CA CYS A 64 -3.89 -5.98 8.02
C CYS A 64 -4.43 -6.96 6.96
N PRO A 65 -3.65 -7.27 5.90
CA PRO A 65 -4.07 -8.17 4.83
C PRO A 65 -4.10 -9.66 5.25
N GLY A 66 -4.18 -9.93 6.56
CA GLY A 66 -4.00 -11.25 7.15
C GLY A 66 -2.54 -11.59 7.43
N GLY A 67 -2.30 -12.81 7.88
CA GLY A 67 -0.97 -13.31 8.24
C GLY A 67 -0.38 -12.57 9.45
N LYS A 68 0.85 -12.08 9.29
CA LYS A 68 1.65 -11.44 10.36
C LYS A 68 1.79 -9.91 10.20
N ASN A 69 1.20 -9.34 9.16
CA ASN A 69 1.49 -7.97 8.73
C ASN A 69 0.45 -6.96 9.24
N ARG A 70 0.94 -5.89 9.87
CA ARG A 70 0.20 -4.66 10.15
C ARG A 70 0.89 -3.51 9.44
N ILE A 71 0.20 -2.88 8.49
CA ILE A 71 0.75 -1.89 7.56
C ILE A 71 0.03 -0.56 7.78
N THR A 72 0.76 0.56 7.75
CA THR A 72 0.16 1.90 7.88
C THR A 72 -0.76 2.20 6.71
N CYS A 73 -1.84 2.95 6.95
CA CYS A 73 -2.55 3.59 5.85
C CYS A 73 -1.73 4.78 5.33
N PRO A 74 -1.42 4.84 4.03
CA PRO A 74 -0.70 5.95 3.44
C PRO A 74 -1.61 7.15 3.26
N GLN A 75 -1.01 8.29 2.94
CA GLN A 75 -1.70 9.50 2.49
C GLN A 75 -2.80 9.20 1.46
N GLY A 76 -3.90 9.95 1.54
CA GLY A 76 -5.11 9.74 0.74
C GLY A 76 -6.04 8.63 1.24
N LYS A 77 -5.61 7.82 2.22
CA LYS A 77 -6.37 6.67 2.74
C LYS A 77 -6.41 6.64 4.26
N ILE A 78 -7.46 6.00 4.78
CA ILE A 78 -7.73 5.92 6.23
C ILE A 78 -8.18 4.52 6.67
N ALA A 79 -8.02 4.25 7.97
CA ALA A 79 -8.68 3.14 8.66
C ALA A 79 -9.36 3.68 9.94
N PRO A 80 -10.64 4.12 9.87
CA PRO A 80 -11.35 4.81 10.96
C PRO A 80 -11.77 3.91 12.14
N GLY A 81 -11.16 2.75 12.31
CA GLY A 81 -11.58 1.77 13.32
C GLY A 81 -10.74 0.51 13.30
N TYR A 82 -11.16 -0.47 14.09
CA TYR A 82 -10.47 -1.75 14.19
C TYR A 82 -10.85 -2.70 13.04
N GLY A 83 -9.94 -3.61 12.70
CA GLY A 83 -10.24 -4.74 11.81
C GLY A 83 -10.16 -4.45 10.31
N PHE A 84 -9.56 -3.33 9.88
CA PHE A 84 -9.40 -3.02 8.46
C PHE A 84 -8.42 -3.99 7.78
N SER A 85 -8.85 -4.64 6.71
CA SER A 85 -8.03 -5.52 5.87
C SER A 85 -7.37 -4.81 4.68
N VAL A 86 -7.87 -3.61 4.37
CA VAL A 86 -7.39 -2.67 3.35
C VAL A 86 -7.78 -1.26 3.81
N CYS A 87 -6.98 -0.25 3.51
CA CYS A 87 -7.35 1.13 3.79
C CYS A 87 -8.49 1.60 2.88
N LYS A 88 -9.31 2.51 3.39
CA LYS A 88 -10.38 3.17 2.63
C LYS A 88 -9.85 4.46 2.03
N GLU A 89 -10.03 4.66 0.72
CA GLU A 89 -9.76 5.94 0.06
C GLU A 89 -10.60 7.07 0.68
N CYS A 90 -10.03 8.26 0.78
CA CYS A 90 -10.82 9.46 1.05
C CYS A 90 -11.68 9.83 -0.18
N PRO A 91 -12.94 10.24 0.04
CA PRO A 91 -13.82 10.66 -1.05
C PRO A 91 -13.34 11.97 -1.69
N GLU A 92 -13.80 12.26 -2.90
CA GLU A 92 -13.49 13.50 -3.61
C GLU A 92 -13.82 14.75 -2.77
N GLY A 93 -12.91 15.72 -2.77
CA GLY A 93 -13.02 16.90 -1.90
C GLY A 93 -12.66 16.63 -0.43
N TRP A 94 -12.06 15.48 -0.11
CA TRP A 94 -11.52 15.17 1.20
C TRP A 94 -10.08 14.65 1.07
N TYR A 95 -9.26 14.91 2.07
CA TYR A 95 -7.83 14.61 2.05
C TYR A 95 -7.34 13.99 3.37
N SER A 96 -6.15 13.41 3.33
CA SER A 96 -5.48 12.75 4.44
C SER A 96 -3.97 12.80 4.19
N THR A 97 -3.26 13.70 4.88
CA THR A 97 -1.84 14.00 4.62
C THR A 97 -0.88 13.35 5.62
N CYS A 98 -1.40 12.67 6.64
CA CYS A 98 -0.59 11.88 7.56
C CYS A 98 -0.74 10.39 7.29
N ASP A 99 0.38 9.66 7.37
CA ASP A 99 0.31 8.21 7.56
C ASP A 99 -0.43 7.90 8.87
N THR A 100 -1.16 6.79 8.91
CA THR A 100 -1.99 6.36 10.05
C THR A 100 -3.17 7.25 10.42
N GLN A 101 -3.54 8.18 9.56
CA GLN A 101 -4.71 9.01 9.76
C GLN A 101 -6.00 8.17 9.79
N GLU A 102 -6.82 8.41 10.83
CA GLU A 102 -8.06 7.66 11.05
C GLU A 102 -9.24 8.25 10.28
N THR A 103 -9.24 9.56 10.01
CA THR A 103 -10.36 10.28 9.40
C THR A 103 -9.89 11.23 8.31
N CYS A 104 -10.60 11.21 7.17
CA CYS A 104 -10.39 12.18 6.11
C CYS A 104 -10.85 13.56 6.57
N ILE A 105 -10.12 14.59 6.17
CA ILE A 105 -10.44 16.00 6.43
C ILE A 105 -11.15 16.57 5.20
N MET A 106 -12.26 17.27 5.41
CA MET A 106 -12.99 17.92 4.32
C MET A 106 -12.19 19.11 3.79
N CYS A 107 -12.10 19.26 2.47
CA CYS A 107 -11.44 20.41 1.88
C CYS A 107 -12.15 21.71 2.30
N PRO A 108 -11.44 22.68 2.93
CA PRO A 108 -12.05 23.89 3.45
C PRO A 108 -12.47 24.86 2.33
N LYS A 109 -13.50 25.67 2.61
CA LYS A 109 -13.93 26.73 1.68
C LYS A 109 -12.78 27.71 1.41
N GLY A 110 -12.63 28.13 0.16
CA GLY A 110 -11.51 28.97 -0.31
C GLY A 110 -10.30 28.16 -0.77
N PHE A 111 -10.30 26.84 -0.57
CA PHE A 111 -9.29 25.91 -1.04
C PHE A 111 -9.91 24.83 -1.95
N TYR A 112 -9.07 24.09 -2.65
CA TYR A 112 -9.45 22.91 -3.43
C TYR A 112 -8.45 21.76 -3.20
N CYS A 113 -8.94 20.53 -3.30
CA CYS A 113 -8.17 19.32 -3.04
C CYS A 113 -8.21 18.46 -4.30
N PRO A 114 -7.24 18.63 -5.23
CA PRO A 114 -7.24 17.94 -6.53
C PRO A 114 -6.97 16.43 -6.39
N THR A 115 -6.29 16.04 -5.31
CA THR A 115 -6.06 14.66 -4.89
C THR A 115 -6.27 14.55 -3.37
N SER A 116 -6.45 13.33 -2.86
CA SER A 116 -6.71 13.07 -1.44
C SER A 116 -5.44 12.97 -0.59
N ASP A 117 -4.27 12.82 -1.19
CA ASP A 117 -2.98 12.62 -0.53
C ASP A 117 -2.23 13.93 -0.21
N GLN A 118 -2.67 15.05 -0.78
CA GLN A 118 -2.00 16.35 -0.68
C GLN A 118 -2.77 17.34 0.20
N GLU A 119 -2.08 18.38 0.69
CA GLU A 119 -2.72 19.48 1.43
C GLU A 119 -3.64 20.32 0.51
N PRO A 120 -4.70 20.94 1.07
CA PRO A 120 -5.58 21.82 0.32
C PRO A 120 -4.82 22.99 -0.32
N GLN A 121 -5.04 23.20 -1.61
CA GLN A 121 -4.44 24.29 -2.36
C GLN A 121 -5.36 25.52 -2.33
N ALA A 122 -4.82 26.70 -2.04
CA ALA A 122 -5.60 27.93 -2.01
C ALA A 122 -6.11 28.32 -3.40
N CYS A 123 -7.33 28.86 -3.50
CA CYS A 123 -7.84 29.35 -4.78
C CYS A 123 -7.09 30.61 -5.24
N PRO A 124 -6.73 30.72 -6.54
CA PRO A 124 -6.10 31.92 -7.05
C PRO A 124 -7.05 33.12 -7.01
N VAL A 125 -6.48 34.34 -6.97
CA VAL A 125 -7.22 35.61 -7.01
C VAL A 125 -8.20 35.64 -8.20
N GLY A 126 -9.45 36.01 -7.94
CA GLY A 126 -10.53 35.97 -8.94
C GLY A 126 -11.21 34.60 -9.09
N TYR A 127 -10.88 33.63 -8.23
CA TYR A 127 -11.58 32.35 -8.08
C TYR A 127 -12.06 32.15 -6.63
N TYR A 128 -12.99 31.22 -6.46
CA TYR A 128 -13.57 30.79 -5.19
C TYR A 128 -13.86 29.29 -5.20
N SER A 129 -14.09 28.70 -4.02
CA SER A 129 -14.57 27.32 -3.89
C SER A 129 -15.63 27.22 -2.81
N HIS A 130 -16.26 26.03 -2.72
CA HIS A 130 -17.10 25.63 -1.59
C HIS A 130 -16.36 24.55 -0.77
N TYR A 131 -16.95 24.11 0.34
CA TYR A 131 -16.47 22.92 1.03
C TYR A 131 -16.47 21.69 0.11
N ALA A 132 -15.50 20.81 0.32
CA ALA A 132 -15.28 19.61 -0.49
C ALA A 132 -15.10 19.87 -2.00
N ALA A 133 -14.49 21.00 -2.37
CA ALA A 133 -14.15 21.28 -3.77
C ALA A 133 -12.87 20.55 -4.21
N THR A 134 -12.92 19.96 -5.41
CA THR A 134 -11.76 19.40 -6.14
C THR A 134 -11.13 20.39 -7.11
N GLU A 135 -11.80 21.53 -7.38
CA GLU A 135 -11.35 22.60 -8.27
C GLU A 135 -11.87 23.98 -7.79
N CYS A 136 -11.20 25.05 -8.22
CA CYS A 136 -11.66 26.42 -8.00
C CYS A 136 -12.52 26.94 -9.16
N ARG A 137 -13.59 27.66 -8.84
CA ARG A 137 -14.52 28.27 -9.80
C ARG A 137 -14.22 29.75 -9.97
N LYS A 138 -14.25 30.24 -11.21
CA LYS A 138 -14.01 31.66 -11.51
C LYS A 138 -15.14 32.52 -10.94
N CYS A 139 -14.80 33.66 -10.33
CA CYS A 139 -15.79 34.62 -9.85
C CYS A 139 -16.66 35.17 -11.00
N PRO A 140 -17.97 35.37 -10.80
CA PRO A 140 -18.83 36.04 -11.77
C PRO A 140 -18.35 37.48 -12.05
N SER A 141 -18.55 37.95 -13.28
CA SER A 141 -18.20 39.31 -13.69
C SER A 141 -18.78 40.37 -12.74
N GLY A 142 -17.90 41.21 -12.18
CA GLY A 142 -18.26 42.22 -11.18
C GLY A 142 -17.89 41.86 -9.74
N TYR A 143 -17.56 40.59 -9.46
CA TYR A 143 -17.07 40.14 -8.16
C TYR A 143 -15.58 39.76 -8.26
N TYR A 144 -14.77 40.22 -7.31
CA TYR A 144 -13.35 39.89 -7.20
C TYR A 144 -13.02 39.45 -5.77
N THR A 145 -12.22 38.41 -5.63
CA THR A 145 -11.67 37.96 -4.35
C THR A 145 -10.32 38.64 -4.15
N THR A 146 -10.13 39.38 -3.05
CA THR A 146 -8.87 40.07 -2.72
C THR A 146 -7.87 39.18 -1.97
N TYR A 147 -8.24 37.94 -1.68
CA TYR A 147 -7.46 36.98 -0.90
C TYR A 147 -7.59 35.60 -1.53
N THR A 148 -6.54 34.78 -1.45
CA THR A 148 -6.50 33.41 -2.00
C THR A 148 -7.37 32.41 -1.23
N ASN A 149 -7.87 32.81 -0.05
CA ASN A 149 -8.59 31.95 0.88
C ASN A 149 -9.99 32.53 1.19
N SER A 150 -10.64 33.18 0.21
CA SER A 150 -11.92 33.86 0.44
C SER A 150 -13.04 32.88 0.79
N SER A 151 -13.50 32.95 2.03
CA SER A 151 -14.50 32.08 2.67
C SER A 151 -15.92 32.61 2.64
#